data_AF-A0A2G2LN24-F1
#
_entry.id   AF-A0A2G2LN24-F1
#
_cell.length_a   1.000
_cell.length_b   1.000
_cell.length_c   1.000
_cell.angle_alpha   90.00
_cell.angle_beta   90.00
_cell.angle_gamma   90.00
#
_symmetry.space_group_name_H-M   'P 1'
#
loop_
_entity.id
_entity.type
_entity.pdbx_description
1 polymer ?
#
loop_
_entity_poly.entity_id
_entity_poly.type
_entity_poly.pdbx_seq_one_letter_code
_entity_poly.pdbx_strand_id
1 'polypeptide(L)' 'MFDEEKPRPKGEIVLGQDLYDFSVEELSERIAGLQVEIKRVERAREEKRKGLDAAAAIFGKS' A
#
# COMPACT_ATOMS: atom_id res chain seq x y z
N MET A 1 24.95 22.54 -20.87
CA MET A 1 24.28 23.03 -19.64
C MET A 1 23.75 21.77 -18.99
N PHE A 2 24.34 21.35 -17.87
CA PHE A 2 23.87 20.16 -17.15
C PHE A 2 22.46 20.50 -16.67
N ASP A 3 21.45 19.81 -17.20
CA ASP A 3 20.10 19.90 -16.65
C ASP A 3 20.21 19.34 -15.23
N GLU A 4 20.17 20.24 -14.25
CA GLU A 4 20.04 19.89 -12.86
C GLU A 4 18.75 19.08 -12.74
N GLU A 5 18.87 17.75 -12.62
CA GLU A 5 17.75 16.87 -12.31
C GLU A 5 17.10 17.39 -11.04
N LYS A 6 15.98 18.12 -11.22
CA LYS A 6 15.21 18.64 -10.11
C LYS A 6 14.76 17.44 -9.28
N PRO A 7 14.86 17.53 -7.94
CA PRO A 7 14.42 16.46 -7.06
C PRO A 7 12.96 16.14 -7.40
N ARG A 8 12.73 14.91 -7.87
CA ARG A 8 11.38 14.45 -8.20
C ARG A 8 10.54 14.59 -6.93
N PRO A 9 9.37 15.26 -6.97
CA PRO A 9 8.49 15.30 -5.81
C PRO A 9 8.21 13.86 -5.37
N LYS A 10 8.20 13.59 -4.05
CA LYS A 10 7.84 12.27 -3.49
C LYS A 10 6.41 11.94 -3.92
N GLY A 11 6.28 11.32 -5.10
CA GLY A 11 5.01 11.02 -5.72
C GLY A 11 4.28 9.92 -4.96
N GLU A 12 2.98 9.83 -5.19
CA GLU A 12 2.18 8.69 -4.74
C GLU A 12 2.82 7.37 -5.22
N ILE A 13 2.81 6.36 -4.35
CA ILE A 13 3.34 5.03 -4.70
C ILE A 13 2.37 4.37 -5.68
N VAL A 14 2.74 4.35 -6.96
CA VAL A 14 1.99 3.63 -8.00
C VAL A 14 2.50 2.19 -8.13
N LEU A 15 1.61 1.20 -7.97
CA LEU A 15 1.97 -0.22 -8.13
C LEU A 15 2.36 -0.51 -9.59
N GLY A 16 3.48 -1.22 -9.78
CA GLY A 16 4.01 -1.53 -11.11
C GLY A 16 4.75 -0.38 -11.80
N GLN A 17 5.01 0.73 -11.09
CA GLN A 17 5.87 1.81 -11.59
C GLN A 17 7.29 1.30 -11.86
N ASP A 18 7.91 1.82 -12.92
CA ASP A 18 9.34 1.60 -13.21
C ASP A 18 10.21 2.21 -12.10
N LEU A 19 11.22 1.44 -11.67
CA LEU A 19 12.11 1.76 -10.57
C LEU A 19 13.54 2.07 -11.02
N TYR A 20 13.82 2.09 -12.33
CA TYR A 20 15.18 2.21 -12.87
C TYR A 20 15.98 3.38 -12.27
N ASP A 21 15.34 4.54 -12.14
CA ASP A 21 15.97 5.77 -11.65
C ASP A 21 15.92 5.94 -10.12
N PHE A 22 15.44 4.95 -9.35
CA PHE A 22 15.31 5.11 -7.89
C PHE A 22 16.63 4.79 -7.18
N SER A 23 17.00 5.61 -6.20
CA SER A 23 18.13 5.28 -5.32
C SER A 23 17.79 4.16 -4.34
N VAL A 24 18.82 3.56 -3.72
CA VAL A 24 18.63 2.52 -2.68
C VAL A 24 17.85 3.05 -1.47
N GLU A 25 18.10 4.30 -1.08
CA GLU A 25 17.39 4.99 -0.02
C GLU A 25 15.93 5.24 -0.39
N GLU A 26 15.66 5.71 -1.61
CA GLU A 26 14.29 5.90 -2.11
C GLU A 26 13.51 4.58 -2.15
N LEU A 27 14.16 3.49 -2.57
CA LEU A 27 13.57 2.15 -2.53
C LEU A 27 13.29 1.69 -1.10
N SER A 28 14.18 2.01 -0.15
CA SER A 28 13.99 1.68 1.26
C SER A 28 12.80 2.43 1.87
N GLU A 29 12.68 3.74 1.59
CA GLU A 29 11.51 4.54 2.00
C GLU A 29 10.22 4.00 1.37
N ARG A 30 10.26 3.65 0.09
CA ARG A 30 9.12 3.08 -0.65
C ARG A 30 8.66 1.76 -0.03
N ILE A 31 9.59 0.86 0.29
CA ILE A 31 9.29 -0.42 0.95
C ILE A 31 8.62 -0.19 2.30
N ALA A 32 9.14 0.73 3.11
CA ALA A 32 8.55 1.05 4.41
C ALA A 32 7.09 1.54 4.26
N GLY A 33 6.83 2.44 3.31
CA GLY A 33 5.48 2.92 3.00
C GLY A 33 4.54 1.80 2.56
N LEU A 34 4.98 0.92 1.66
CA LEU A 34 4.20 -0.23 1.21
C LEU A 34 3.88 -1.21 2.34
N GLN A 35 4.82 -1.46 3.25
CA GLN A 35 4.57 -2.35 4.40
C GLN A 35 3.53 -1.78 5.37
N VAL A 36 3.53 -0.46 5.60
CA VAL A 36 2.48 0.21 6.38
C VAL A 36 1.13 0.05 5.70
N GLU A 37 1.09 0.23 4.38
CA GLU A 37 -0.14 0.12 3.60
C GLU A 37 -0.70 -1.31 3.59
N ILE A 38 0.16 -2.33 3.47
CA ILE A 38 -0.24 -3.74 3.58
C ILE A 38 -0.94 -3.98 4.93
N LYS A 39 -0.33 -3.57 6.04
CA LYS A 39 -0.93 -3.74 7.38
C LYS A 39 -2.28 -3.05 7.50
N ARG A 40 -2.44 -1.86 6.91
CA ARG A 40 -3.70 -1.12 6.90
C ARG A 40 -4.78 -1.90 6.15
N VAL A 41 -4.46 -2.42 4.97
CA VAL A 41 -5.39 -3.19 4.13
C VAL A 41 -5.75 -4.54 4.78
N GLU A 42 -4.79 -5.22 5.39
CA GLU A 42 -5.03 -6.45 6.15
C GLU A 42 -6.02 -6.23 7.30
N ARG A 43 -5.83 -5.17 8.08
CA ARG A 43 -6.78 -4.80 9.15
C ARG A 43 -8.17 -4.53 8.61
N ALA A 44 -8.28 -3.76 7.52
CA ALA A 44 -9.59 -3.50 6.89
C ALA A 44 -10.26 -4.79 6.40
N ARG A 45 -9.50 -5.72 5.83
CA ARG A 45 -9.99 -7.04 5.41
C ARG A 45 -10.52 -7.84 6.60
N GLU A 46 -9.80 -7.85 7.71
CA GLU A 46 -10.22 -8.56 8.94
C GLU A 46 -11.51 -8.00 9.53
N GLU A 47 -11.66 -6.68 9.60
CA GLU A 47 -12.90 -6.07 10.09
C GLU A 47 -14.09 -6.40 9.19
N LYS A 48 -13.89 -6.39 7.87
CA LYS A 48 -14.93 -6.83 6.92
C LYS A 48 -15.29 -8.31 7.09
N ARG A 49 -14.30 -9.17 7.32
CA ARG A 49 -14.52 -10.61 7.60
C ARG A 49 -15.36 -10.81 8.86
N LYS A 50 -15.01 -10.14 9.96
CA LYS A 50 -15.78 -10.21 11.22
C LYS A 50 -17.23 -9.75 11.02
N GLY A 51 -17.45 -8.70 10.25
CA GLY A 51 -18.80 -8.25 9.89
C GLY A 51 -19.58 -9.30 9.09
N LEU A 52 -18.95 -9.96 8.12
CA LEU A 52 -19.56 -11.04 7.35
C LEU A 52 -19.91 -12.25 8.23
N ASP A 53 -18.99 -12.66 9.12
CA ASP A 53 -19.20 -13.80 10.01
C ASP A 53 -20.32 -13.53 11.01
N ALA A 54 -20.41 -12.30 11.55
CA ALA A 54 -21.50 -11.87 12.40
C ALA A 54 -22.85 -11.88 11.67
N ALA A 55 -22.88 -11.43 10.41
CA ALA A 55 -24.09 -11.51 9.59
C ALA A 55 -24.47 -12.96 9.28
N ALA A 56 -23.51 -13.83 8.94
CA ALA A 56 -23.75 -15.24 8.68
C ALA A 56 -24.31 -15.97 9.90
N ALA A 57 -23.88 -15.62 11.12
CA ALA A 57 -24.44 -16.18 12.36
C ALA A 57 -25.93 -15.83 12.57
N ILE A 58 -26.37 -14.67 12.08
CA ILE A 58 -27.75 -14.19 12.23
C ILE A 58 -28.64 -14.69 11.09
N PHE A 59 -28.15 -14.66 9.85
CA PHE A 59 -28.94 -14.88 8.64
C PHE A 59 -28.67 -16.20 7.93
N GLY A 60 -27.57 -16.91 8.26
CA GLY A 60 -27.12 -18.12 7.57
C GLY A 60 -27.71 -19.43 8.08
N LYS A 61 -28.68 -19.40 9.00
CA LYS A 61 -29.42 -20.59 9.44
C LYS A 61 -30.80 -20.59 8.80
N SER A 62 -30.92 -21.29 7.67
CA SER A 62 -32.15 -21.76 7.04
C SER A 62 -31.88 -23.14 6.45
#